data_AF-A0A8J3Q9A3-F1
#
_entry.id   AF-A0A8J3Q9A3-F1
#
_cell.length_a   1.000
_cell.length_b   1.000
_cell.length_c   1.000
_cell.angle_alpha   90.00
_cell.angle_beta   90.00
_cell.angle_gamma   90.00
#
_symmetry.space_group_name_H-M   'P 1'
#
loop_
_entity.id
_entity.type
_entity.pdbx_description
1 polymer ?
#
loop_
_entity_poly.entity_id
_entity_poly.type
_entity_poly.pdbx_seq_one_letter_code
_entity_poly.pdbx_strand_id
1 'polypeptide(L)'
;MPYRRFCRIATMVFLLFTVYPLAVKLVEHRLAHDWLHSMLHLGSAALAGYAGWLARSLTPAILYTWFIGVFYTALGVVGWFIDGLLLETHLAIPLGPVDNIFHLGVGGAALTVALIARSRSGDRG
;
A
#
# COMPACT_ATOMS: atom_id res chain seq x y z
N MET A 1 -19.52 -5.95 0.93
CA MET A 1 -18.16 -6.55 1.02
C MET A 1 -17.11 -5.45 1.21
N PRO A 2 -16.89 -5.00 2.46
CA PRO A 2 -16.01 -3.86 2.76
C PRO A 2 -14.58 -4.07 2.24
N TYR A 3 -14.04 -5.30 2.32
CA TYR A 3 -12.73 -5.66 1.77
C TYR A 3 -12.57 -5.38 0.27
N ARG A 4 -13.55 -5.76 -0.57
CA ARG A 4 -13.47 -5.48 -2.01
C ARG A 4 -13.53 -4.00 -2.31
N ARG A 5 -14.39 -3.25 -1.60
CA ARG A 5 -14.47 -1.78 -1.77
C ARG A 5 -13.14 -1.13 -1.41
N PHE A 6 -12.53 -1.54 -0.30
CA PHE A 6 -11.19 -1.11 0.07
C PHE A 6 -10.18 -1.40 -1.05
N CYS A 7 -10.12 -2.63 -1.57
CA CYS A 7 -9.18 -3.01 -2.63
C CYS A 7 -9.34 -2.15 -3.90
N ARG A 8 -10.58 -1.83 -4.29
CA ARG A 8 -10.84 -0.94 -5.44
C ARG A 8 -10.32 0.48 -5.21
N ILE A 9 -10.57 1.04 -4.02
CA ILE A 9 -10.06 2.37 -3.65
C ILE A 9 -8.53 2.34 -3.57
N ALA A 10 -7.96 1.33 -2.91
CA ALA A 10 -6.52 1.12 -2.79
C ALA A 10 -5.86 1.04 -4.17
N THR A 11 -6.49 0.37 -5.15
CA THR A 11 -5.98 0.33 -6.53
C THR A 11 -5.80 1.74 -7.08
N MET A 12 -6.82 2.60 -6.96
CA MET A 12 -6.76 3.97 -7.47
C MET A 12 -5.71 4.80 -6.73
N VAL A 13 -5.65 4.65 -5.41
CA VAL A 13 -4.66 5.35 -4.56
C VAL A 13 -3.24 4.94 -4.93
N PHE A 14 -2.96 3.64 -5.08
CA PHE A 14 -1.63 3.16 -5.49
C PHE A 14 -1.27 3.54 -6.92
N LEU A 15 -2.22 3.57 -7.85
CA LEU A 15 -1.96 4.07 -9.20
C LEU A 15 -1.59 5.55 -9.19
N LEU A 16 -2.33 6.39 -8.46
CA LEU A 16 -2.00 7.82 -8.31
C LEU A 16 -0.63 8.01 -7.67
N PHE A 17 -0.32 7.24 -6.62
CA PHE A 17 0.96 7.27 -5.93
C PHE A 17 2.09 6.56 -6.69
N THR A 18 1.79 5.90 -7.81
CA THR A 18 2.81 5.43 -8.75
C THR A 18 3.09 6.50 -9.81
N VAL A 19 2.04 7.06 -10.41
CA VAL A 19 2.15 8.00 -11.53
C VAL A 19 2.74 9.34 -11.11
N TYR A 20 2.29 9.92 -9.99
CA TYR A 20 2.80 11.22 -9.55
C TYR A 20 4.29 11.17 -9.17
N PRO A 21 4.74 10.25 -8.29
CA PRO A 21 6.16 10.13 -7.98
C PRO A 21 7.00 9.70 -9.17
N LEU A 22 6.47 8.91 -10.11
CA LEU A 22 7.18 8.60 -11.35
C LEU A 22 7.48 9.87 -12.16
N ALA A 23 6.49 10.77 -12.30
CA ALA A 23 6.69 12.05 -12.99
C ALA A 23 7.72 12.94 -12.26
N VAL A 24 7.65 13.02 -10.92
CA VAL A 24 8.62 13.76 -10.12
C VAL A 24 10.03 13.17 -10.28
N LYS A 25 10.17 11.84 -10.17
CA LYS A 25 11.46 11.15 -10.33
C LYS A 25 12.05 11.27 -11.73
N LEU A 26 11.20 11.37 -12.77
CA LEU A 26 11.65 11.65 -14.14
C LEU A 26 12.30 13.03 -14.22
N VAL A 27 11.67 14.04 -13.61
CA VAL A 27 12.19 15.42 -13.57
C VAL A 27 13.44 15.52 -12.71
N GLU A 28 13.51 14.80 -11.59
CA GLU A 28 14.66 14.78 -10.68
C GLU A 28 15.80 13.85 -11.13
N HIS A 29 15.65 13.12 -12.25
CA HIS A 29 16.60 12.10 -12.73
C HIS A 29 16.91 10.98 -11.71
N ARG A 30 16.00 10.70 -10.77
CA ARG A 30 16.19 9.73 -9.68
C ARG A 30 15.70 8.32 -9.98
N LEU A 31 15.07 8.11 -11.13
CA LEU A 31 14.43 6.85 -11.48
C LEU A 31 15.36 5.63 -11.43
N ALA A 32 16.61 5.77 -11.86
CA ALA A 32 17.56 4.66 -11.83
C ALA A 32 17.91 4.21 -10.40
N HIS A 33 17.72 5.09 -9.41
CA HIS A 33 18.16 4.88 -8.04
C HIS A 33 17.07 4.22 -7.15
N ASP A 34 15.79 4.52 -7.38
CA ASP A 34 14.69 4.08 -6.51
C ASP A 34 13.48 3.51 -7.26
N TRP A 35 13.69 2.96 -8.46
CA TRP A 35 12.64 2.36 -9.30
C TRP A 35 11.89 1.24 -8.58
N LEU A 36 12.56 0.49 -7.70
CA LEU A 36 11.96 -0.60 -6.92
C LEU A 36 10.78 -0.07 -6.10
N HIS A 37 10.90 1.11 -5.49
CA HIS A 37 9.81 1.71 -4.72
C HIS A 37 8.58 1.97 -5.58
N SER A 38 8.77 2.47 -6.81
CA SER A 38 7.66 2.69 -7.76
C SER A 38 7.05 1.36 -8.23
N MET A 39 7.85 0.32 -8.44
CA MET A 39 7.37 -1.02 -8.80
C MET A 39 6.58 -1.68 -7.67
N LEU A 40 6.96 -1.47 -6.40
CA LEU A 40 6.22 -1.99 -5.26
C LEU A 40 4.81 -1.36 -5.18
N HIS A 41 4.68 -0.04 -5.40
CA HIS A 41 3.36 0.61 -5.45
C HIS A 41 2.53 0.12 -6.65
N LEU A 42 3.14 -0.06 -7.83
CA LEU A 42 2.46 -0.62 -8.99
C LEU A 42 2.00 -2.07 -8.76
N GLY A 43 2.85 -2.88 -8.13
CA GLY A 43 2.52 -4.24 -7.73
C GLY A 43 1.35 -4.29 -6.74
N SER A 44 1.37 -3.40 -5.73
CA SER A 44 0.25 -3.22 -4.81
C SER A 44 -1.04 -2.83 -5.56
N ALA A 45 -0.98 -1.90 -6.52
CA ALA A 45 -2.13 -1.55 -7.35
C ALA A 45 -2.68 -2.76 -8.12
N ALA A 46 -1.82 -3.54 -8.77
CA ALA A 46 -2.22 -4.71 -9.55
C ALA A 46 -2.89 -5.78 -8.67
N LEU A 47 -2.31 -6.09 -7.50
CA LEU A 47 -2.86 -7.04 -6.54
C LEU A 47 -4.19 -6.56 -5.97
N ALA A 48 -4.30 -5.28 -5.63
CA ALA A 48 -5.55 -4.66 -5.19
C ALA A 48 -6.63 -4.75 -6.27
N GLY A 49 -6.26 -4.52 -7.53
CA GLY A 49 -7.17 -4.56 -8.66
C GLY A 49 -7.71 -5.98 -8.89
N TYR A 50 -6.81 -6.97 -8.87
CA TYR A 50 -7.19 -8.37 -8.93
C TYR A 50 -8.16 -8.73 -7.79
N ALA A 51 -7.82 -8.40 -6.54
CA ALA A 51 -8.65 -8.71 -5.38
C ALA A 51 -10.02 -7.96 -5.39
N GLY A 52 -10.04 -6.73 -5.92
CA GLY A 52 -11.21 -5.86 -5.95
C GLY A 52 -12.24 -6.19 -7.03
N TRP A 53 -11.79 -6.63 -8.21
CA TRP A 53 -12.66 -6.87 -9.38
C TRP A 53 -12.62 -8.31 -9.90
N LEU A 54 -11.47 -8.96 -9.96
CA LEU A 54 -11.28 -10.19 -10.74
C LEU A 54 -11.40 -11.48 -9.91
N ALA A 55 -10.95 -11.45 -8.66
CA ALA A 55 -10.96 -12.62 -7.79
C ALA A 55 -12.38 -13.14 -7.56
N ARG A 56 -12.62 -14.44 -7.80
CA ARG A 56 -13.93 -15.07 -7.60
C ARG A 56 -14.30 -15.20 -6.12
N SER A 57 -13.35 -15.56 -5.27
CA SER A 57 -13.53 -15.66 -3.81
C SER A 57 -13.21 -14.34 -3.10
N LEU A 58 -13.69 -14.18 -1.86
CA LEU A 58 -13.41 -13.00 -1.03
C LEU A 58 -12.01 -13.07 -0.37
N THR A 59 -11.40 -14.26 -0.32
CA THR A 59 -10.13 -14.51 0.36
C THR A 59 -9.01 -13.58 -0.09
N PRO A 60 -8.76 -13.32 -1.39
CA PRO A 60 -7.71 -12.41 -1.81
C PRO A 60 -7.90 -10.98 -1.29
N ALA A 61 -9.13 -10.48 -1.24
CA ALA A 61 -9.42 -9.15 -0.71
C ALA A 61 -9.19 -9.07 0.80
N ILE A 62 -9.51 -10.13 1.55
CA ILE A 62 -9.24 -10.20 2.99
C ILE A 62 -7.73 -10.19 3.24
N LEU A 63 -7.00 -11.09 2.57
CA LEU A 63 -5.55 -11.20 2.72
C LEU A 63 -4.84 -9.91 2.33
N TYR A 64 -5.23 -9.31 1.20
CA TYR A 64 -4.66 -8.04 0.74
C TYR A 64 -4.92 -6.91 1.75
N THR A 65 -6.15 -6.77 2.26
CA THR A 65 -6.46 -5.74 3.26
C THR A 65 -5.66 -5.94 4.55
N TRP A 66 -5.51 -7.17 5.05
CA TRP A 66 -4.67 -7.44 6.22
C TRP A 66 -3.19 -7.18 5.96
N PHE A 67 -2.68 -7.63 4.81
CA PHE A 67 -1.30 -7.39 4.40
C PHE A 67 -0.99 -5.89 4.37
N ILE A 68 -1.81 -5.09 3.68
CA ILE A 68 -1.65 -3.63 3.65
C ILE A 68 -1.79 -3.05 5.05
N GLY A 69 -2.80 -3.47 5.82
CA GLY A 69 -3.01 -2.97 7.17
C GLY A 69 -1.81 -3.16 8.09
N VAL A 70 -1.19 -4.34 8.08
CA VAL A 70 -0.03 -4.61 8.94
C VAL A 70 1.23 -4.00 8.34
N PHE A 71 1.52 -4.29 7.07
CA PHE A 71 2.80 -3.95 6.46
C PHE A 71 2.94 -2.44 6.22
N TYR A 72 1.92 -1.78 5.68
CA TYR A 72 1.99 -0.33 5.42
C TYR A 72 1.95 0.48 6.72
N THR A 73 1.20 0.04 7.74
CA THR A 73 1.29 0.70 9.05
C THR A 73 2.68 0.52 9.66
N ALA A 74 3.26 -0.68 9.61
CA ALA A 74 4.63 -0.91 10.11
C ALA A 74 5.66 -0.05 9.38
N LEU A 75 5.63 0.00 8.04
CA LEU A 75 6.49 0.87 7.23
C LEU A 75 6.33 2.34 7.61
N GLY A 76 5.09 2.81 7.72
CA GLY A 76 4.80 4.20 8.05
C GLY A 76 5.24 4.59 9.46
N VAL A 77 5.24 3.66 10.43
CA VAL A 77 5.78 3.90 11.77
C VAL A 77 7.31 3.86 11.76
N VAL A 78 7.91 2.81 11.20
CA VAL A 78 9.36 2.59 11.19
C VAL A 78 10.07 3.68 10.39
N GLY A 79 9.48 4.16 9.29
CA GLY A 79 10.06 5.21 8.46
C GLY A 79 10.25 6.56 9.15
N TRP A 80 9.64 6.79 10.32
CA TRP A 80 9.96 7.97 11.14
C TRP A 80 11.30 7.86 11.88
N PHE A 81 11.86 6.66 11.95
CA PHE A 81 13.08 6.35 12.68
C PHE A 81 14.25 5.97 11.77
N ILE A 82 14.00 5.71 10.49
CA ILE A 82 15.02 5.39 9.48
C ILE A 82 14.72 6.13 8.17
N ASP A 83 15.75 6.57 7.45
CA ASP A 83 15.59 7.34 6.21
C ASP A 83 15.10 6.49 5.02
N GLY A 84 15.24 5.17 5.11
CA GLY A 84 14.83 4.25 4.07
C GLY A 84 15.54 2.91 4.14
N LEU A 85 15.27 2.06 3.16
CA LEU A 85 15.91 0.75 3.00
C LEU A 85 16.79 0.77 1.75
N LEU A 86 17.95 0.11 1.82
CA LEU A 86 18.85 -0.09 0.68
C LEU A 86 19.26 1.21 -0.05
N LEU A 87 19.35 2.33 0.68
CA LEU A 87 19.60 3.67 0.11
C LEU A 87 20.90 3.78 -0.70
N GLU A 88 21.90 2.96 -0.38
CA GLU A 88 23.18 2.94 -1.09
C GLU A 88 23.15 2.10 -2.39
N THR A 89 21.97 1.71 -2.86
CA THR A 89 21.80 0.81 -4.02
C THR A 89 20.80 1.37 -5.03
N HIS A 90 20.77 0.78 -6.22
CA HIS A 90 19.73 1.06 -7.24
C HIS A 90 18.34 0.51 -6.87
N LEU A 91 18.21 -0.10 -5.70
CA LEU A 91 16.98 -0.67 -5.15
C LEU A 91 16.47 0.14 -3.95
N ALA A 92 16.88 1.42 -3.85
CA ALA A 92 16.54 2.26 -2.72
C ALA A 92 15.01 2.36 -2.54
N ILE A 93 14.58 2.25 -1.29
CA ILE A 93 13.20 2.47 -0.85
C ILE A 93 13.24 3.63 0.15
N PRO A 94 13.13 4.89 -0.32
CA PRO A 94 13.09 6.03 0.57
C PRO A 94 11.84 5.98 1.45
N LEU A 95 12.00 6.38 2.71
CA LEU A 95 10.92 6.50 3.70
C LEU A 95 10.84 7.94 4.19
N GLY A 96 10.64 8.87 3.25
CA GLY A 96 10.50 10.28 3.59
C GLY A 96 9.18 10.57 4.33
N PRO A 97 9.02 11.75 4.94
CA PRO A 97 7.81 12.11 5.67
C PRO A 97 6.51 11.93 4.86
N VAL A 98 6.54 12.24 3.56
CA VAL A 98 5.39 12.08 2.65
C VAL A 98 5.06 10.59 2.45
N ASP A 99 6.07 9.74 2.27
CA ASP A 99 5.90 8.30 2.13
C ASP A 99 5.32 7.71 3.42
N ASN A 100 5.81 8.15 4.58
CA ASN A 100 5.35 7.67 5.89
C ASN A 100 3.88 8.03 6.15
N ILE A 101 3.47 9.26 5.83
CA ILE A 101 2.06 9.67 5.92
C ILE A 101 1.20 8.84 4.98
N PHE A 102 1.65 8.60 3.74
CA PHE A 102 0.95 7.73 2.80
C PHE A 102 0.79 6.30 3.34
N HIS A 103 1.88 5.71 3.83
CA HIS A 103 1.91 4.38 4.41
C HIS A 103 0.96 4.26 5.61
N LEU A 104 1.03 5.20 6.55
CA LEU A 104 0.12 5.25 7.71
C LEU A 104 -1.34 5.44 7.30
N GLY A 105 -1.63 6.31 6.33
CA GLY A 105 -2.99 6.58 5.87
C GLY A 105 -3.64 5.34 5.24
N VAL A 106 -2.94 4.69 4.31
CA VAL A 106 -3.44 3.49 3.64
C VAL A 106 -3.50 2.30 4.60
N GLY A 107 -2.47 2.09 5.42
CA GLY A 107 -2.42 1.02 6.43
C GLY A 107 -3.51 1.18 7.50
N GLY A 108 -3.69 2.39 8.05
CA GLY A 108 -4.73 2.69 9.04
C GLY A 108 -6.14 2.48 8.49
N ALA A 109 -6.40 2.91 7.25
CA ALA A 109 -7.68 2.64 6.59
C ALA A 109 -7.93 1.13 6.41
N ALA A 110 -6.91 0.37 6.03
CA ALA A 110 -7.00 -1.07 5.86
C ALA A 110 -7.25 -1.80 7.19
N LEU A 111 -6.53 -1.45 8.26
CA LEU A 111 -6.75 -1.99 9.60
C LEU A 111 -8.17 -1.67 10.10
N THR A 112 -8.63 -0.45 9.91
CA THR A 112 -9.99 -0.03 10.27
C THR A 112 -11.03 -0.91 9.57
N VAL A 113 -10.89 -1.11 8.26
CA VAL A 113 -11.78 -1.99 7.49
C VAL A 113 -11.72 -3.43 8.01
N ALA A 114 -10.52 -3.96 8.27
CA ALA A 114 -10.33 -5.33 8.71
C ALA A 114 -10.93 -5.59 10.10
N LEU A 115 -10.74 -4.67 11.05
CA LEU A 115 -11.24 -4.79 12.42
C LEU A 115 -12.75 -4.65 12.49
N ILE A 116 -13.34 -3.68 11.77
CA ILE A 116 -14.81 -3.51 11.70
C ILE A 116 -15.48 -4.72 11.03
N ALA A 117 -14.87 -5.27 9.99
CA ALA A 117 -15.41 -6.45 9.33
C ALA A 117 -15.34 -7.69 10.23
N ARG A 118 -14.26 -7.84 11.04
CA ARG A 118 -14.10 -8.93 12.00
C ARG A 118 -15.12 -8.86 13.14
N SER A 119 -15.35 -7.67 13.73
CA SER A 119 -16.31 -7.53 14.83
C SER A 119 -17.73 -7.92 14.42
N ARG A 120 -18.17 -7.48 13.23
CA ARG A 120 -19.49 -7.82 12.66
C ARG A 120 -19.69 -9.30 12.31
N SER A 121 -18.60 -10.07 12.21
CA SER A 121 -18.64 -11.53 12.02
C SER A 121 -18.70 -12.28 13.35
N GLY A 122 -18.16 -11.70 14.43
CA GLY A 122 -18.20 -12.27 15.78
C GLY A 122 -19.56 -12.16 16.45
N ASP A 123 -20.31 -11.07 16.22
CA ASP A 123 -21.65 -10.84 16.80
C ASP A 123 -22.76 -11.75 16.22
N ARG A 124 -22.44 -12.63 15.27
CA ARG A 124 -23.40 -13.54 14.61
C ARG A 124 -23.20 -15.02 14.97
N GLY A 125 -22.30 -15.33 15.91
CA GLY A 125 -22.10 -16.68 16.45
C GLY A 125 -22.67 -16.78 17.85
#